data_AF-A0A9J6BSN8-F1
#
_entry.id   AF-A0A9J6BSN8-F1
#
_cell.length_a   1.000
_cell.length_b   1.000
_cell.length_c   1.000
_cell.angle_alpha   90.00
_cell.angle_beta   90.00
_cell.angle_gamma   90.00
#
_symmetry.space_group_name_H-M   'P 1'
#
loop_
_entity.id
_entity.type
_entity.pdbx_description
1 polymer ?
#
loop_
_entity_poly.entity_id
_entity_poly.type
_entity_poly.pdbx_seq_one_letter_code
_entity_poly.pdbx_strand_id
1 'polypeptide(L)'
;MSIADEEQIIKRRLQIDGEGVGDDRRINLLLRTFMRWCNENTANMQNQLSQQMALSEFSILKSEISEQMIDSELKNYKKVSDNIAEKIERVKCEIDESKKHLITAQEIRRNKLEYSSLARLIKEQPDRKEIIEKHEQLKAELIKQNEEFQKINRTLENRRKDFACFMMLANELLKDADFPDSQPSDAETIVDEDEIDEVENMIIE
;
A
#
# COMPACT_ATOMS: atom_id res chain seq x y z
N MET A 1 -28.25 24.13 -32.36
CA MET A 1 -28.44 25.58 -32.53
C MET A 1 -27.10 26.19 -32.19
N SER A 2 -26.43 26.83 -33.16
CA SER A 2 -25.02 27.22 -33.04
C SER A 2 -24.88 28.38 -32.07
N ILE A 3 -23.84 28.36 -31.23
CA ILE A 3 -23.47 29.45 -30.29
C ILE A 3 -23.33 30.80 -31.04
N ALA A 4 -22.94 30.76 -32.32
CA ALA A 4 -22.83 31.94 -33.17
C ALA A 4 -24.19 32.59 -33.52
N ASP A 5 -25.29 31.82 -33.55
CA ASP A 5 -26.64 32.39 -33.76
C ASP A 5 -27.18 33.04 -32.48
N GLU A 6 -26.89 32.46 -31.31
CA GLU A 6 -27.29 33.02 -30.01
C GLU A 6 -26.59 34.35 -29.74
N GLU A 7 -25.29 34.44 -30.00
CA GLU A 7 -24.53 35.68 -29.87
C GLU A 7 -25.02 36.80 -30.81
N GLN A 8 -25.43 36.44 -32.03
CA GLN A 8 -26.05 37.39 -32.97
C GLN A 8 -27.44 37.84 -32.54
N ILE A 9 -28.25 36.94 -31.97
CA ILE A 9 -29.57 37.27 -31.42
C ILE A 9 -29.42 38.21 -30.21
N ILE A 10 -28.45 37.92 -29.32
CA ILE A 10 -28.13 38.76 -28.17
C ILE A 10 -27.65 40.14 -28.65
N LYS A 11 -26.75 40.20 -29.64
CA LYS A 11 -26.25 41.47 -30.19
C LYS A 11 -27.35 42.31 -30.85
N ARG A 12 -28.27 41.69 -31.60
CA ARG A 12 -29.44 42.38 -32.16
C ARG A 12 -30.40 42.87 -31.08
N ARG A 13 -30.62 42.07 -30.04
CA ARG A 13 -31.47 42.48 -28.92
C ARG A 13 -30.85 43.61 -28.11
N LEU A 14 -29.53 43.57 -27.86
CA LEU A 14 -28.77 44.65 -27.24
C LEU A 14 -28.72 45.92 -28.10
N GLN A 15 -28.69 45.81 -29.43
CA GLN A 15 -28.77 46.97 -30.32
C GLN A 15 -30.17 47.59 -30.33
N ILE A 16 -31.23 46.77 -30.20
CA ILE A 16 -32.62 47.24 -30.04
C ILE A 16 -32.82 47.88 -28.65
N ASP A 17 -32.25 47.29 -27.59
CA ASP A 17 -32.34 47.81 -26.22
C ASP A 17 -31.37 48.99 -25.97
N GLY A 18 -30.29 49.09 -26.76
CA GLY A 18 -29.29 50.17 -26.72
C GLY A 18 -29.78 51.51 -27.27
N GLU A 19 -30.90 51.52 -28.00
CA GLU A 19 -31.64 52.71 -28.45
C GLU A 19 -32.81 53.06 -27.48
N GLY A 20 -32.71 52.84 -26.18
CA GLY A 20 -33.59 53.50 -25.18
C GLY A 20 -35.12 53.35 -25.37
N VAL A 21 -35.59 52.34 -26.10
CA VAL A 21 -36.91 52.29 -26.75
C VAL A 21 -38.11 52.31 -25.78
N GLY A 22 -37.89 51.99 -24.49
CA GLY A 22 -38.94 51.98 -23.48
C GLY A 22 -39.17 53.34 -22.85
N ASP A 23 -38.22 53.78 -22.03
CA ASP A 23 -38.40 54.97 -21.19
C ASP A 23 -38.15 56.27 -21.95
N ASP A 24 -37.22 56.33 -22.90
CA ASP A 24 -37.05 57.51 -23.76
C ASP A 24 -38.27 57.76 -24.64
N ARG A 25 -38.89 56.68 -25.16
CA ARG A 25 -40.16 56.78 -25.90
C ARG A 25 -41.31 57.26 -25.01
N ARG A 26 -41.38 56.79 -23.75
CA ARG A 26 -42.39 57.22 -22.76
C ARG A 26 -42.20 58.69 -22.39
N ILE A 27 -40.97 59.13 -22.15
CA ILE A 27 -40.62 60.52 -21.83
C ILE A 27 -40.94 61.44 -23.03
N ASN A 28 -40.60 61.03 -24.25
CA ASN A 28 -40.95 61.77 -25.47
C ASN A 28 -42.47 61.86 -25.68
N LEU A 29 -43.23 60.81 -25.37
CA LEU A 29 -44.70 60.83 -25.43
C LEU A 29 -45.31 61.74 -24.36
N LEU A 30 -44.77 61.70 -23.14
CA LEU A 30 -45.14 62.60 -22.05
C LEU A 30 -44.92 64.06 -22.46
N LEU A 31 -43.76 64.38 -23.03
CA LEU A 31 -43.41 65.72 -23.51
C LEU A 31 -44.36 66.21 -24.62
N ARG A 32 -44.68 65.36 -25.61
CA ARG A 32 -45.63 65.70 -26.68
C ARG A 32 -47.04 65.91 -26.15
N THR A 33 -47.47 65.10 -25.20
CA THR A 33 -48.80 65.21 -24.56
C THR A 33 -48.89 66.47 -23.70
N PHE A 34 -47.82 66.81 -22.99
CA PHE A 34 -47.70 68.04 -22.21
C PHE A 34 -47.78 69.29 -23.11
N MET A 35 -47.01 69.33 -24.21
CA MET A 35 -47.05 70.45 -25.17
C MET A 35 -48.43 70.63 -25.80
N ARG A 36 -49.15 69.52 -26.09
CA ARG A 36 -50.53 69.58 -26.59
C ARG A 36 -51.52 70.07 -25.52
N TRP A 37 -51.36 69.61 -24.27
CA TRP A 37 -52.17 70.08 -23.15
C TRP A 37 -51.99 71.58 -22.87
N CYS A 38 -50.78 72.12 -22.97
CA CYS A 38 -50.54 73.57 -22.82
C CYS A 38 -51.31 74.42 -23.85
N ASN A 39 -51.63 73.87 -25.02
CA ASN A 39 -52.34 74.58 -26.08
C ASN A 39 -53.88 74.44 -26.01
N GLU A 40 -54.39 73.27 -25.60
CA GLU A 40 -55.83 72.94 -25.66
C GLU A 40 -56.50 72.81 -24.27
N ASN A 41 -55.70 72.67 -23.20
CA ASN A 41 -56.06 72.64 -21.78
C ASN A 41 -57.31 71.82 -21.40
N THR A 42 -57.43 70.60 -21.93
CA THR A 42 -58.58 69.71 -21.65
C THR A 42 -58.32 68.82 -20.43
N ALA A 43 -59.35 68.59 -19.61
CA ALA A 43 -59.28 67.74 -18.41
C ALA A 43 -58.91 66.28 -18.72
N ASN A 44 -59.29 65.76 -19.89
CA ASN A 44 -58.94 64.41 -20.32
C ASN A 44 -57.44 64.26 -20.58
N MET A 45 -56.80 65.29 -21.16
CA MET A 45 -55.35 65.27 -21.39
C MET A 45 -54.56 65.45 -20.08
N GLN A 46 -55.09 66.20 -19.12
CA GLN A 46 -54.51 66.29 -17.78
C GLN A 46 -54.48 64.92 -17.09
N ASN A 47 -55.58 64.17 -17.12
CA ASN A 47 -55.63 62.81 -16.55
C ASN A 47 -54.69 61.84 -17.26
N GLN A 48 -54.58 61.94 -18.60
CA GLN A 48 -53.62 61.15 -19.38
C GLN A 48 -52.17 61.49 -19.02
N LEU A 49 -51.84 62.77 -18.84
CA LEU A 49 -50.51 63.22 -18.42
C LEU A 49 -50.16 62.67 -17.02
N SER A 50 -51.06 62.80 -16.05
CA SER A 50 -50.86 62.27 -14.70
C SER A 50 -50.65 60.75 -14.69
N GLN A 51 -51.41 60.01 -15.52
CA GLN A 51 -51.24 58.56 -15.65
C GLN A 51 -49.87 58.19 -16.26
N GLN A 52 -49.43 58.90 -17.30
CA GLN A 52 -48.12 58.65 -17.91
C GLN A 52 -46.97 59.00 -16.96
N MET A 53 -47.12 60.07 -16.17
CA MET A 53 -46.16 60.44 -15.14
C MET A 53 -46.02 59.34 -14.07
N ALA A 54 -47.15 58.84 -13.53
CA ALA A 54 -47.14 57.74 -12.55
C ALA A 54 -46.50 56.46 -13.09
N LEU A 55 -46.70 56.13 -14.38
CA LEU A 55 -46.06 54.98 -15.02
C LEU A 55 -44.54 55.17 -15.17
N SER A 56 -44.09 56.39 -15.46
CA SER A 56 -42.65 56.69 -15.53
C SER A 56 -41.96 56.62 -14.17
N GLU A 57 -42.60 57.15 -13.12
CA GLU A 57 -42.13 57.03 -11.74
C GLU A 57 -42.03 55.57 -11.30
N PHE A 58 -43.03 54.76 -11.62
CA PHE A 58 -43.02 53.33 -11.35
C PHE A 58 -41.87 52.60 -12.08
N SER A 59 -41.57 52.98 -13.34
CA SER A 59 -40.46 52.40 -14.11
C SER A 59 -39.11 52.68 -13.44
N ILE A 60 -38.90 53.92 -12.97
CA ILE A 60 -37.68 54.33 -12.26
C ILE A 60 -37.52 53.53 -10.97
N LEU A 61 -38.56 53.47 -10.15
CA LEU A 61 -38.54 52.73 -8.88
C LEU A 61 -38.28 51.24 -9.10
N LYS A 62 -38.88 50.65 -10.14
CA LYS A 62 -38.61 49.27 -10.54
C LYS A 62 -37.14 49.07 -10.92
N SER A 63 -36.54 50.01 -11.64
CA SER A 63 -35.12 49.96 -12.02
C SER A 63 -34.22 49.99 -10.79
N GLU A 64 -34.51 50.85 -9.83
CA GLU A 64 -33.76 50.96 -8.56
C GLU A 64 -33.81 49.66 -7.75
N ILE A 65 -34.99 49.07 -7.59
CA ILE A 65 -35.13 47.78 -6.90
C ILE A 65 -34.41 46.67 -7.67
N SER A 66 -34.45 46.70 -9.00
CA SER A 66 -33.76 45.71 -9.84
C SER A 66 -32.25 45.83 -9.70
N GLU A 67 -31.71 47.05 -9.59
CA GLU A 67 -30.29 47.29 -9.32
C GLU A 67 -29.86 46.71 -7.97
N GLN A 68 -30.63 46.99 -6.91
CA GLN A 68 -30.37 46.43 -5.58
C GLN A 68 -30.42 44.90 -5.57
N MET A 69 -31.38 44.31 -6.29
CA MET A 69 -31.50 42.87 -6.46
C MET A 69 -30.27 42.30 -7.17
N ILE A 70 -29.84 42.90 -8.30
CA ILE A 70 -28.66 42.49 -9.06
C ILE A 70 -27.41 42.53 -8.19
N ASP A 71 -27.21 43.58 -7.40
CA ASP A 71 -26.08 43.70 -6.48
C ASP A 71 -26.08 42.59 -5.41
N SER A 72 -27.26 42.25 -4.89
CA SER A 72 -27.41 41.17 -3.92
C SER A 72 -27.13 39.80 -4.54
N GLU A 73 -27.60 39.57 -5.77
CA GLU A 73 -27.35 38.34 -6.52
C GLU A 73 -25.87 38.20 -6.87
N LEU A 74 -25.22 39.26 -7.30
CA LEU A 74 -23.79 39.26 -7.63
C LEU A 74 -22.94 38.90 -6.41
N LYS A 75 -23.27 39.43 -5.22
CA LYS A 75 -22.64 39.03 -3.95
C LYS A 75 -22.88 37.55 -3.64
N ASN A 76 -24.09 37.04 -3.91
CA ASN A 76 -24.40 35.63 -3.70
C ASN A 76 -23.61 34.72 -4.65
N TYR A 77 -23.53 35.07 -5.94
CA TYR A 77 -22.75 34.32 -6.92
C TYR A 77 -21.27 34.28 -6.58
N LYS A 78 -20.70 35.39 -6.09
CA LYS A 78 -19.31 35.41 -5.57
C LYS A 78 -19.13 34.42 -4.42
N LYS A 79 -20.02 34.45 -3.42
CA LYS A 79 -19.97 33.50 -2.28
C LYS A 79 -20.08 32.05 -2.73
N VAL A 80 -20.97 31.75 -3.68
CA VAL A 80 -21.12 30.40 -4.23
C VAL A 80 -19.86 29.97 -4.97
N SER A 81 -19.27 30.86 -5.78
CA SER A 81 -18.00 30.60 -6.47
C SER A 81 -16.87 30.29 -5.49
N ASP A 82 -16.71 31.09 -4.45
CA ASP A 82 -15.68 30.90 -3.43
C ASP A 82 -15.89 29.57 -2.67
N ASN A 83 -17.14 29.24 -2.33
CA ASN A 83 -17.48 27.98 -1.68
C ASN A 83 -17.18 26.76 -2.57
N ILE A 84 -17.43 26.87 -3.88
CA ILE A 84 -17.09 25.82 -4.85
C ILE A 84 -15.56 25.68 -4.93
N ALA A 85 -14.81 26.77 -4.97
CA ALA A 85 -13.35 26.74 -4.98
C ALA A 85 -12.78 26.04 -3.73
N GLU A 86 -13.28 26.39 -2.54
CA GLU A 86 -12.88 25.76 -1.28
C GLU A 86 -13.20 24.26 -1.27
N LYS A 87 -14.40 23.87 -1.74
CA LYS A 87 -14.79 22.46 -1.86
C LYS A 87 -13.88 21.69 -2.82
N ILE A 88 -13.52 22.29 -3.96
CA ILE A 88 -12.59 21.66 -4.92
C ILE A 88 -11.23 21.44 -4.26
N GLU A 89 -10.72 22.41 -3.51
CA GLU A 89 -9.45 22.29 -2.81
C GLU A 89 -9.50 21.20 -1.72
N ARG A 90 -10.60 21.15 -0.95
CA ARG A 90 -10.82 20.09 0.05
C ARG A 90 -10.85 18.70 -0.59
N VAL A 91 -11.59 18.52 -1.68
CA VAL A 91 -11.65 17.24 -2.40
C VAL A 91 -10.29 16.86 -2.98
N LYS A 92 -9.49 17.82 -3.45
CA LYS A 92 -8.11 17.54 -3.89
C LYS A 92 -7.26 17.00 -2.74
N CYS A 93 -7.35 17.61 -1.56
CA CYS A 93 -6.65 17.11 -0.36
C CYS A 93 -7.12 15.69 0.01
N GLU A 94 -8.43 15.43 0.02
CA GLU A 94 -9.00 14.10 0.31
C GLU A 94 -8.55 13.04 -0.70
N ILE A 95 -8.40 13.41 -1.98
CA ILE A 95 -7.86 12.53 -3.02
C ILE A 95 -6.39 12.18 -2.72
N ASP A 96 -5.58 13.15 -2.34
CA ASP A 96 -4.17 12.91 -2.06
C ASP A 96 -3.96 12.10 -0.77
N GLU A 97 -4.80 12.29 0.24
CA GLU A 97 -4.86 11.40 1.41
C GLU A 97 -5.28 9.98 1.02
N SER A 98 -6.33 9.85 0.21
CA SER A 98 -6.81 8.55 -0.28
C SER A 98 -5.75 7.80 -1.08
N LYS A 99 -4.93 8.50 -1.89
CA LYS A 99 -3.78 7.91 -2.58
C LYS A 99 -2.73 7.38 -1.61
N LYS A 100 -2.41 8.13 -0.55
CA LYS A 100 -1.47 7.66 0.49
C LYS A 100 -2.00 6.40 1.17
N HIS A 101 -3.28 6.40 1.55
CA HIS A 101 -3.92 5.22 2.13
C HIS A 101 -3.89 4.02 1.18
N LEU A 102 -4.12 4.24 -0.13
CA LEU A 102 -4.03 3.17 -1.12
C LEU A 102 -2.63 2.53 -1.18
N ILE A 103 -1.57 3.35 -1.19
CA ILE A 103 -0.18 2.85 -1.18
C ILE A 103 0.08 2.03 0.08
N THR A 104 -0.29 2.54 1.26
CA THR A 104 -0.11 1.79 2.51
C THR A 104 -0.90 0.47 2.52
N ALA A 105 -2.11 0.46 1.97
CA ALA A 105 -2.92 -0.76 1.87
C ALA A 105 -2.32 -1.78 0.89
N GLN A 106 -1.71 -1.32 -0.21
CA GLN A 106 -0.97 -2.18 -1.13
C GLN A 106 0.26 -2.80 -0.47
N GLU A 107 1.02 -2.03 0.29
CA GLU A 107 2.17 -2.53 1.06
C GLU A 107 1.75 -3.57 2.09
N ILE A 108 0.70 -3.30 2.88
CA ILE A 108 0.16 -4.26 3.84
C ILE A 108 -0.27 -5.55 3.13
N ARG A 109 -0.91 -5.44 1.96
CA ARG A 109 -1.31 -6.61 1.18
C ARG A 109 -0.08 -7.40 0.70
N ARG A 110 0.96 -6.74 0.19
CA ARG A 110 2.20 -7.39 -0.24
C ARG A 110 2.85 -8.13 0.93
N ASN A 111 3.02 -7.46 2.06
CA ASN A 111 3.59 -8.04 3.26
C ASN A 111 2.77 -9.25 3.73
N LYS A 112 1.44 -9.17 3.71
CA LYS A 112 0.56 -10.29 4.06
C LYS A 112 0.74 -11.50 3.15
N LEU A 113 0.95 -11.29 1.84
CA LEU A 113 1.23 -12.37 0.90
C LEU A 113 2.58 -13.01 1.16
N GLU A 114 3.61 -12.20 1.42
CA GLU A 114 4.96 -12.68 1.79
C GLU A 114 4.92 -13.50 3.08
N TYR A 115 4.26 -13.00 4.13
CA TYR A 115 4.07 -13.75 5.37
C TYR A 115 3.29 -15.05 5.15
N SER A 116 2.25 -15.05 4.32
CA SER A 116 1.50 -16.27 4.01
C SER A 116 2.36 -17.28 3.25
N SER A 117 3.24 -16.83 2.35
CA SER A 117 4.17 -17.68 1.61
C SER A 117 5.21 -18.30 2.54
N LEU A 118 5.81 -17.49 3.42
CA LEU A 118 6.76 -17.96 4.43
C LEU A 118 6.09 -18.93 5.41
N ALA A 119 4.87 -18.64 5.87
CA ALA A 119 4.13 -19.51 6.76
C ALA A 119 3.83 -20.87 6.09
N ARG A 120 3.54 -20.89 4.78
CA ARG A 120 3.37 -22.13 4.03
C ARG A 120 4.67 -22.95 4.00
N LEU A 121 5.80 -22.29 3.70
CA LEU A 121 7.11 -22.95 3.70
C LEU A 121 7.49 -23.50 5.09
N ILE A 122 7.21 -22.74 6.16
CA ILE A 122 7.44 -23.18 7.54
C ILE A 122 6.58 -24.39 7.88
N LYS A 123 5.33 -24.43 7.40
CA LYS A 123 4.41 -25.56 7.63
C LYS A 123 4.82 -26.84 6.90
N GLU A 124 5.58 -26.73 5.80
CA GLU A 124 6.16 -27.88 5.10
C GLU A 124 7.30 -28.53 5.91
N GLN A 125 7.94 -27.76 6.79
CA GLN A 125 8.97 -28.29 7.70
C GLN A 125 8.32 -29.00 8.90
N PRO A 126 8.98 -30.05 9.45
CA PRO A 126 8.44 -30.77 10.60
C PRO A 126 8.38 -29.89 11.85
N ASP A 127 7.49 -30.24 12.77
CA ASP A 127 7.30 -29.49 14.00
C ASP A 127 8.58 -29.47 14.84
N ARG A 128 8.97 -28.27 15.27
CA ARG A 128 10.22 -28.05 16.03
C ARG A 128 10.33 -28.96 17.26
N LYS A 129 9.23 -29.23 17.93
CA LYS A 129 9.19 -30.09 19.13
C LYS A 129 9.56 -31.54 18.80
N GLU A 130 9.00 -32.08 17.72
CA GLU A 130 9.28 -33.45 17.29
C GLU A 130 10.74 -33.60 16.84
N ILE A 131 11.30 -32.59 16.17
CA ILE A 131 12.72 -32.59 15.78
C ILE A 131 13.62 -32.60 17.01
N ILE A 132 13.32 -31.79 18.02
CA ILE A 132 14.10 -31.73 19.27
C ILE A 132 14.05 -33.08 19.99
N GLU A 133 12.88 -33.69 20.09
CA GLU A 133 12.72 -34.99 20.75
C GLU A 133 13.49 -36.10 20.02
N LYS A 134 13.37 -36.17 18.68
CA LYS A 134 14.16 -37.12 17.86
C LYS A 134 15.65 -36.88 17.99
N HIS A 135 16.08 -35.61 18.03
CA HIS A 135 17.48 -35.27 18.24
C HIS A 135 17.97 -35.74 19.62
N GLU A 136 17.18 -35.55 20.68
CA GLU A 136 17.54 -36.02 22.03
C GLU A 136 17.63 -37.55 22.09
N GLN A 137 16.71 -38.25 21.43
CA GLN A 137 16.73 -39.71 21.33
C GLN A 137 17.97 -40.22 20.59
N LEU A 138 18.26 -39.68 19.40
CA LEU A 138 19.45 -40.03 18.61
C LEU A 138 20.74 -39.75 19.38
N LYS A 139 20.80 -38.63 20.11
CA LYS A 139 21.95 -38.29 20.95
C LYS A 139 22.14 -39.32 22.09
N ALA A 140 21.05 -39.76 22.71
CA ALA A 140 21.12 -40.80 23.75
C ALA A 140 21.54 -42.16 23.19
N GLU A 141 21.08 -42.52 21.99
CA GLU A 141 21.51 -43.74 21.29
C GLU A 141 23.00 -43.70 20.93
N LEU A 142 23.49 -42.57 20.42
CA LEU A 142 24.91 -42.39 20.11
C LEU A 142 25.79 -42.56 21.35
N ILE A 143 25.37 -41.97 22.49
CA ILE A 143 26.07 -42.15 23.77
C ILE A 143 26.11 -43.63 24.17
N LYS A 144 24.99 -44.36 24.07
CA LYS A 144 24.94 -45.79 24.40
C LYS A 144 25.83 -46.63 23.48
N GLN A 145 25.80 -46.39 22.18
CA GLN A 145 26.65 -47.10 21.23
C GLN A 145 28.13 -46.83 21.50
N ASN A 146 28.51 -45.60 21.83
CA ASN A 146 29.87 -45.26 22.21
C ASN A 146 30.30 -45.98 23.50
N GLU A 147 29.41 -46.05 24.51
CA GLU A 147 29.68 -46.83 25.73
C GLU A 147 29.86 -48.34 25.45
N GLU A 148 29.04 -48.92 24.56
CA GLU A 148 29.17 -50.32 24.14
C GLU A 148 30.47 -50.55 23.36
N PHE A 149 30.81 -49.66 22.42
CA PHE A 149 32.06 -49.68 21.69
C PHE A 149 33.27 -49.62 22.64
N GLN A 150 33.26 -48.71 23.62
CA GLN A 150 34.30 -48.64 24.65
C GLN A 150 34.41 -49.92 25.49
N LYS A 151 33.27 -50.55 25.85
CA LYS A 151 33.28 -51.84 26.56
C LYS A 151 33.91 -52.94 25.71
N ILE A 152 33.53 -53.03 24.44
CA ILE A 152 34.08 -54.01 23.50
C ILE A 152 35.59 -53.79 23.32
N ASN A 153 36.03 -52.55 23.08
CA ASN A 153 37.46 -52.23 22.98
C ASN A 153 38.23 -52.62 24.23
N ARG A 154 37.71 -52.36 25.43
CA ARG A 154 38.36 -52.82 26.68
C ARG A 154 38.49 -54.34 26.76
N THR A 155 37.45 -55.08 26.33
CA THR A 155 37.52 -56.54 26.31
C THR A 155 38.49 -57.07 25.26
N LEU A 156 38.56 -56.45 24.08
CA LEU A 156 39.56 -56.76 23.05
C LEU A 156 40.98 -56.46 23.52
N GLU A 157 41.21 -55.31 24.16
CA GLU A 157 42.51 -54.98 24.75
C GLU A 157 42.94 -55.99 25.81
N ASN A 158 42.02 -56.41 26.68
CA ASN A 158 42.31 -57.44 27.67
C ASN A 158 42.64 -58.78 27.00
N ARG A 159 41.88 -59.20 25.98
CA ARG A 159 42.22 -60.40 25.20
C ARG A 159 43.57 -60.26 24.49
N ARG A 160 43.93 -59.08 23.99
CA ARG A 160 45.24 -58.82 23.39
C ARG A 160 46.36 -58.96 24.42
N LYS A 161 46.14 -58.48 25.65
CA LYS A 161 47.07 -58.68 26.78
C LYS A 161 47.16 -60.15 27.20
N ASP A 162 46.04 -60.84 27.31
CA ASP A 162 45.99 -62.28 27.65
C ASP A 162 46.70 -63.12 26.58
N PHE A 163 46.48 -62.82 25.30
CA PHE A 163 47.17 -63.47 24.19
C PHE A 163 48.67 -63.16 24.17
N ALA A 164 49.07 -61.92 24.44
CA ALA A 164 50.48 -61.56 24.57
C ALA A 164 51.16 -62.31 25.74
N CYS A 165 50.47 -62.43 26.89
CA CYS A 165 50.94 -63.23 28.02
C CYS A 165 51.05 -64.72 27.65
N PHE A 166 50.03 -65.28 27.00
CA PHE A 166 50.05 -66.65 26.50
C PHE A 166 51.19 -66.90 25.51
N MET A 167 51.43 -65.99 24.57
CA MET A 167 52.56 -66.07 23.63
C MET A 167 53.91 -66.00 24.34
N MET A 168 54.03 -65.16 25.37
CA MET A 168 55.25 -65.09 26.20
C MET A 168 55.50 -66.41 26.93
N LEU A 169 54.45 -66.99 27.52
CA LEU A 169 54.49 -68.26 28.24
C LEU A 169 54.74 -69.45 27.31
N ALA A 170 54.15 -69.45 26.10
CA ALA A 170 54.40 -70.44 25.07
C ALA A 170 55.86 -70.37 24.58
N ASN A 171 56.41 -69.17 24.38
CA ASN A 171 57.82 -68.98 24.04
C ASN A 171 58.76 -69.42 25.17
N GLU A 172 58.39 -69.18 26.44
CA GLU A 172 59.14 -69.70 27.60
C GLU A 172 59.11 -71.23 27.65
N LEU A 173 57.95 -71.86 27.46
CA LEU A 173 57.84 -73.32 27.38
C LEU A 173 58.58 -73.90 26.17
N LEU A 174 58.59 -73.21 25.02
CA LEU A 174 59.37 -73.62 23.85
C LEU A 174 60.87 -73.58 24.13
N LYS A 175 61.32 -72.59 24.91
CA LYS A 175 62.71 -72.48 25.40
C LYS A 175 63.05 -73.56 26.43
N ASP A 176 62.12 -73.92 27.31
CA ASP A 176 62.32 -74.96 28.33
C ASP A 176 62.20 -76.40 27.79
N ALA A 177 61.49 -76.60 26.66
CA ALA A 177 61.24 -77.92 26.08
C ALA A 177 62.33 -78.41 25.10
N ASP A 178 63.42 -77.66 24.87
CA ASP A 178 64.55 -78.07 24.02
C ASP A 178 64.10 -78.70 22.67
N PHE A 179 63.11 -78.11 22.00
CA PHE A 179 62.96 -78.31 20.57
C PHE A 179 63.96 -77.40 19.87
N PRO A 180 64.91 -77.95 19.09
CA PRO A 180 65.82 -77.10 18.32
C PRO A 180 64.98 -76.27 17.36
N ASP A 181 65.30 -74.97 17.32
CA ASP A 181 64.73 -73.97 16.43
C ASP A 181 64.27 -74.56 15.09
N SER A 182 62.96 -74.78 14.95
CA SER A 182 62.33 -74.68 13.65
C SER A 182 61.76 -73.28 13.56
N GLN A 183 62.61 -72.40 13.07
CA GLN A 183 62.27 -71.06 12.58
C GLN A 183 60.86 -71.05 11.97
N PRO A 184 59.89 -70.29 12.51
CA PRO A 184 58.74 -69.92 11.72
C PRO A 184 59.23 -68.86 10.75
N SER A 185 59.24 -69.23 9.47
CA SER A 185 59.44 -68.30 8.36
C SER A 185 58.51 -67.11 8.51
N ASP A 186 59.07 -65.92 8.26
CA ASP A 186 58.37 -64.67 8.04
C ASP A 186 57.05 -64.88 7.28
N ALA A 187 55.94 -64.85 8.01
CA ALA A 187 54.64 -64.56 7.44
C ALA A 187 54.30 -63.14 7.89
N GLU A 188 54.62 -62.19 7.03
CA GLU A 188 54.14 -60.81 7.10
C GLU A 188 52.67 -60.80 7.47
N THR A 189 52.37 -60.43 8.71
CA THR A 189 51.04 -59.99 9.09
C THR A 189 51.04 -58.49 8.82
N ILE A 190 50.62 -58.13 7.62
CA ILE A 190 50.25 -56.76 7.27
C ILE A 190 49.07 -56.42 8.20
N VAL A 191 49.37 -55.67 9.25
CA VAL A 191 48.34 -54.95 10.01
C VAL A 191 48.27 -53.60 9.30
N ASP A 192 47.26 -53.44 8.46
CA ASP A 192 46.86 -52.12 7.98
C ASP A 192 46.33 -51.34 9.18
N GLU A 193 47.21 -50.57 9.81
CA GLU A 193 46.92 -49.64 10.92
C GLU A 193 46.25 -48.34 10.42
N ASP A 194 46.02 -48.19 9.11
CA ASP A 194 45.60 -46.95 8.47
C ASP A 194 44.07 -46.72 8.38
N GLU A 195 43.22 -47.64 8.83
CA GLU A 195 41.74 -47.47 8.75
C GLU A 195 41.07 -46.89 10.01
N ILE A 196 41.80 -46.63 11.10
CA ILE A 196 41.21 -46.09 12.34
C ILE A 196 41.18 -44.54 12.34
N ASP A 197 42.05 -43.88 11.58
CA ASP A 197 42.18 -42.42 11.59
C ASP A 197 41.16 -41.69 10.66
N GLU A 198 40.48 -42.40 9.74
CA GLU A 198 39.44 -41.79 8.91
C GLU A 198 38.11 -41.57 9.66
N VAL A 199 37.85 -42.32 10.74
CA VAL A 199 36.59 -42.19 11.50
C VAL A 199 36.61 -40.96 12.43
N GLU A 200 37.78 -40.54 12.94
CA GLU A 200 37.89 -39.32 13.75
C GLU A 200 37.73 -38.03 12.93
N ASN A 201 38.12 -38.04 11.65
CA ASN A 201 38.02 -36.85 10.79
C ASN A 201 36.62 -36.62 10.17
N MET A 202 35.71 -37.60 10.22
CA MET A 202 34.31 -37.43 9.77
C MET A 202 33.36 -36.90 10.85
N ILE A 203 33.81 -36.72 12.09
CA ILE A 203 32.97 -36.25 13.21
C ILE A 203 33.08 -34.72 13.43
N ILE A 204 33.92 -34.01 12.67
CA ILE A 204 34.20 -32.57 12.89
C ILE A 204 33.77 -31.63 11.73
N GLU A 205 33.19 -32.12 10.63
CA GLU A 205 32.49 -31.25 9.64
C GLU A 205 30.94 -31.37 9.74
#